data_AF-A0A8J8JA85-F1
#
_entry.id   AF-A0A8J8JA85-F1
#
_cell.length_a   1.000
_cell.length_b   1.000
_cell.length_c   1.000
_cell.angle_alpha   90.00
_cell.angle_beta   90.00
_cell.angle_gamma   90.00
#
_symmetry.space_group_name_H-M   'P 1'
#
loop_
_entity.id
_entity.type
_entity.pdbx_description
1 polymer ?
#
loop_
_entity_poly.entity_id
_entity_poly.type
_entity_poly.pdbx_seq_one_letter_code
_entity_poly.pdbx_strand_id
1 'polypeptide(L)'
;MGDYVVVLEAPIIVRDVETSEDAINVAVSKVAKALNKEKLDFVRVEIGYSQCPVCGAHFESAFVIGSVGLVGMYLTIKVYNAQTIEHAERIAKAVIGKALKKVPLKVYEIRELTEEEEGNGLELDG
;
A
#
# COMPACT_ATOMS: atom_id res chain seq x y z
N MET A 1 0.90 6.93 24.26
CA MET A 1 0.86 5.78 23.34
C MET A 1 -0.48 5.82 22.66
N GLY A 2 -0.54 5.53 21.38
CA GLY A 2 -1.76 5.54 20.58
C GLY A 2 -1.73 4.47 19.51
N ASP A 3 -2.89 4.22 18.92
CA ASP A 3 -3.06 3.29 17.81
C ASP A 3 -3.17 4.08 16.51
N TYR A 4 -2.57 3.59 15.44
CA TYR A 4 -2.49 4.32 14.18
C TYR A 4 -2.81 3.42 13.00
N VAL A 5 -3.51 3.96 12.01
CA VAL A 5 -3.52 3.42 10.65
C VAL A 5 -2.38 4.07 9.89
N VAL A 6 -1.51 3.25 9.33
CA VAL A 6 -0.40 3.69 8.46
C VAL A 6 -0.66 3.15 7.06
N VAL A 7 -0.66 4.04 6.08
CA VAL A 7 -0.73 3.70 4.66
C VAL A 7 0.63 3.94 4.04
N LEU A 8 1.25 2.86 3.53
CA LEU A 8 2.49 2.94 2.75
C LEU A 8 2.20 2.83 1.26
N GLU A 9 2.87 3.65 0.47
CA GLU A 9 2.90 3.55 -0.98
C GLU A 9 4.12 2.72 -1.43
N ALA A 10 3.88 1.78 -2.34
CA ALA A 10 4.88 0.85 -2.86
C ALA A 10 4.80 0.74 -4.39
N PRO A 11 5.89 0.98 -5.14
CA PRO A 11 5.92 0.74 -6.57
C PRO A 11 6.25 -0.72 -6.89
N ILE A 12 5.33 -1.40 -7.57
CA ILE A 12 5.44 -2.82 -7.91
C ILE A 12 5.70 -2.98 -9.41
N ILE A 13 6.88 -3.50 -9.73
CA ILE A 13 7.23 -3.86 -11.11
C ILE A 13 6.76 -5.29 -11.40
N VAL A 14 6.02 -5.45 -12.48
CA VAL A 14 5.55 -6.73 -13.02
C VAL A 14 6.03 -6.88 -14.46
N ARG A 15 6.11 -8.12 -14.93
CA ARG A 15 6.58 -8.48 -16.27
C ARG A 15 5.56 -9.41 -16.90
N ASP A 16 5.66 -9.55 -18.21
CA ASP A 16 4.82 -10.43 -19.02
C ASP A 16 3.35 -10.01 -18.92
N VAL A 17 3.10 -8.71 -19.03
CA VAL A 17 1.76 -8.09 -18.96
C VAL A 17 1.47 -7.27 -20.20
N GLU A 18 0.21 -7.26 -20.64
CA GLU A 18 -0.22 -6.57 -21.86
C GLU A 18 -1.05 -5.30 -21.59
N THR A 19 -1.83 -5.29 -20.51
CA THR A 19 -2.74 -4.18 -20.15
C THR A 19 -2.48 -3.70 -18.72
N SER A 20 -2.95 -2.49 -18.39
CA SER A 20 -2.90 -1.97 -17.02
C SER A 20 -3.66 -2.87 -16.04
N GLU A 21 -4.82 -3.39 -16.44
CA GLU A 21 -5.62 -4.33 -15.64
C GLU A 21 -4.86 -5.64 -15.34
N ASP A 22 -4.19 -6.20 -16.33
CA ASP A 22 -3.35 -7.39 -16.15
C ASP A 22 -2.17 -7.08 -15.20
N ALA A 23 -1.51 -5.93 -15.40
CA ALA A 23 -0.44 -5.48 -14.53
C ALA A 23 -0.90 -5.35 -13.06
N ILE A 24 -2.09 -4.79 -12.84
CA ILE A 24 -2.72 -4.67 -11.52
C ILE A 24 -2.96 -6.05 -10.90
N ASN A 25 -3.59 -6.97 -11.65
CA ASN A 25 -3.91 -8.31 -11.15
C ASN A 25 -2.66 -9.09 -10.75
N VAL A 26 -1.60 -9.01 -11.58
CA VAL A 26 -0.30 -9.63 -11.30
C VAL A 26 0.37 -8.96 -10.09
N ALA A 27 0.30 -7.63 -9.97
CA ALA A 27 0.89 -6.88 -8.87
C ALA A 27 0.22 -7.23 -7.53
N VAL A 28 -1.11 -7.21 -7.47
CA VAL A 28 -1.90 -7.62 -6.30
C VAL A 28 -1.53 -9.05 -5.88
N SER A 29 -1.54 -9.98 -6.84
CA SER A 29 -1.19 -11.37 -6.57
C SER A 29 0.24 -11.53 -6.04
N LYS A 30 1.19 -10.77 -6.57
CA LYS A 30 2.60 -10.78 -6.16
C LYS A 30 2.78 -10.24 -4.74
N VAL A 31 2.14 -9.11 -4.43
CA VAL A 31 2.21 -8.47 -3.10
C VAL A 31 1.52 -9.33 -2.06
N ALA A 32 0.29 -9.80 -2.31
CA ALA A 32 -0.44 -10.67 -1.39
C ALA A 32 0.36 -11.95 -1.07
N LYS A 33 0.95 -12.60 -2.09
CA LYS A 33 1.83 -13.76 -1.88
C LYS A 33 3.07 -13.43 -1.05
N ALA A 34 3.66 -12.24 -1.23
CA ALA A 34 4.82 -11.81 -0.44
C ALA A 34 4.45 -11.57 1.03
N LEU A 35 3.32 -10.91 1.29
CA LEU A 35 2.80 -10.65 2.63
C LEU A 35 2.42 -11.95 3.35
N ASN A 36 1.71 -12.86 2.68
CA ASN A 36 1.30 -14.14 3.25
C ASN A 36 2.50 -15.01 3.68
N LYS A 37 3.61 -14.97 2.93
CA LYS A 37 4.84 -15.70 3.30
C LYS A 37 5.44 -15.21 4.62
N GLU A 38 5.27 -13.93 4.93
CA GLU A 38 5.71 -13.31 6.18
C GLU A 38 4.60 -13.26 7.26
N LYS A 39 3.45 -13.92 7.02
CA LYS A 39 2.27 -13.93 7.91
C LYS A 39 1.69 -12.53 8.16
N LEU A 40 1.60 -11.74 7.10
CA LEU A 40 1.09 -10.36 7.11
C LEU A 40 -0.24 -10.23 6.35
N ASP A 41 -1.11 -11.22 6.46
CA ASP A 41 -2.43 -11.27 5.79
C ASP A 41 -3.42 -10.20 6.29
N PHE A 42 -3.13 -9.56 7.42
CA PHE A 42 -3.88 -8.42 7.96
C PHE A 42 -3.53 -7.08 7.30
N VAL A 43 -2.50 -7.03 6.43
CA VAL A 43 -2.18 -5.83 5.66
C VAL A 43 -3.14 -5.74 4.47
N ARG A 44 -3.95 -4.69 4.42
CA ARG A 44 -4.86 -4.43 3.29
C ARG A 44 -4.05 -3.90 2.12
N VAL A 45 -4.31 -4.45 0.94
CA VAL A 45 -3.59 -4.15 -0.31
C VAL A 45 -4.57 -3.52 -1.28
N GLU A 46 -4.25 -2.32 -1.74
CA GLU A 46 -5.11 -1.50 -2.60
C GLU A 46 -4.30 -0.88 -3.74
N ILE A 47 -4.99 -0.53 -4.82
CA ILE A 47 -4.38 0.16 -5.95
C ILE A 47 -4.23 1.63 -5.56
N GLY A 48 -3.04 2.18 -5.81
CA GLY A 48 -2.80 3.60 -5.59
C GLY A 48 -3.35 4.45 -6.72
N TYR A 49 -3.52 5.75 -6.48
CA TYR A 49 -3.95 6.70 -7.50
C TYR A 49 -2.85 7.71 -7.82
N SER A 50 -2.72 8.04 -9.10
CA SER A 50 -1.83 9.07 -9.61
C SER A 50 -2.65 10.22 -10.15
N GLN A 51 -2.08 11.43 -10.08
CA GLN A 51 -2.69 12.62 -10.64
C GLN A 51 -2.03 12.96 -11.98
N CYS A 52 -2.84 13.20 -13.01
CA CYS A 52 -2.34 13.67 -14.30
C CYS A 52 -1.77 15.08 -14.13
N PRO A 53 -0.49 15.33 -14.46
CA PRO A 53 0.13 16.64 -14.27
C PRO A 53 -0.40 17.70 -15.24
N VAL A 54 -1.15 17.32 -16.27
CA VAL A 54 -1.67 18.23 -17.30
C VAL A 54 -3.10 18.67 -16.98
N CYS A 55 -3.99 17.74 -16.66
CA CYS A 55 -5.42 18.04 -16.44
C CYS A 55 -5.88 17.87 -14.99
N GLY A 56 -5.03 17.35 -14.10
CA GLY A 56 -5.36 17.13 -12.69
C GLY A 56 -6.26 15.94 -12.41
N ALA A 57 -6.68 15.19 -13.44
CA ALA A 57 -7.53 14.01 -13.26
C ALA A 57 -6.78 12.89 -12.53
N HIS A 58 -7.47 12.20 -11.63
CA HIS A 58 -6.96 11.00 -10.96
C HIS A 58 -7.15 9.77 -11.85
N PHE A 59 -6.20 8.85 -11.78
CA PHE A 59 -6.27 7.56 -12.44
C PHE A 59 -5.53 6.51 -11.61
N GLU A 60 -5.88 5.24 -11.80
CA GLU A 60 -5.17 4.13 -11.16
C GLU A 60 -3.69 4.19 -11.52
N SER A 61 -2.82 4.08 -10.53
CA SER A 61 -1.36 4.12 -10.68
C SER A 61 -0.84 2.86 -11.37
N ALA A 62 -1.19 2.63 -12.63
CA ALA A 62 -0.78 1.48 -13.41
C ALA A 62 -0.34 1.91 -14.82
N PHE A 63 0.90 1.60 -15.16
CA PHE A 63 1.49 1.95 -16.46
C PHE A 63 2.16 0.74 -17.07
N VAL A 64 1.95 0.51 -18.37
CA VAL A 64 2.58 -0.58 -19.11
C VAL A 64 3.41 -0.02 -20.25
N ILE A 65 4.66 -0.48 -20.35
CA ILE A 65 5.59 -0.13 -21.43
C ILE A 65 6.22 -1.42 -21.95
N GLY A 66 5.99 -1.74 -23.22
CA GLY A 66 6.30 -3.07 -23.76
C GLY A 66 5.53 -4.13 -22.97
N SER A 67 6.25 -5.12 -22.42
CA SER A 67 5.66 -6.18 -21.58
C SER A 67 6.00 -6.01 -20.09
N VAL A 68 6.24 -4.77 -19.64
CA VAL A 68 6.58 -4.45 -18.24
C VAL A 68 5.57 -3.46 -17.69
N GLY A 69 5.01 -3.78 -16.52
CA GLY A 69 4.08 -2.94 -15.78
C GLY A 69 4.72 -2.31 -14.54
N LEU A 70 4.36 -1.07 -14.24
CA LEU A 70 4.62 -0.38 -12.98
C LEU A 70 3.30 -0.03 -12.31
N VAL A 71 3.06 -0.59 -11.13
CA VAL A 71 1.82 -0.40 -10.36
C VAL A 71 2.13 0.22 -9.01
N GLY A 72 1.59 1.40 -8.72
CA GLY A 72 1.60 2.00 -7.39
C GLY A 72 0.52 1.35 -6.54
N MET A 73 0.88 0.90 -5.34
CA MET A 73 -0.04 0.22 -4.42
C MET A 73 -0.01 0.86 -3.04
N TYR A 74 -1.17 0.93 -2.41
CA TYR A 74 -1.33 1.29 -1.00
C TYR A 74 -1.36 0.03 -0.13
N LEU A 75 -0.59 0.06 0.95
CA LEU A 75 -0.44 -1.01 1.92
C LEU A 75 -0.84 -0.47 3.29
N THR A 76 -2.04 -0.81 3.73
CA THR A 76 -2.65 -0.27 4.94
C THR A 76 -2.48 -1.25 6.10
N ILE A 77 -1.90 -0.78 7.19
CA ILE A 77 -1.63 -1.56 8.41
C ILE A 77 -2.07 -0.77 9.65
N LYS A 78 -2.72 -1.47 10.60
CA LYS A 78 -2.96 -0.95 11.94
C LYS A 78 -1.75 -1.22 12.82
N VAL A 79 -1.22 -0.17 13.44
CA VAL A 79 -0.10 -0.22 14.38
C VAL A 79 -0.61 0.14 15.76
N TYR A 80 -0.57 -0.84 16.66
CA TYR A 80 -1.07 -0.67 18.02
C TYR A 80 0.04 -0.24 18.99
N ASN A 81 -0.32 0.54 20.01
CA ASN A 81 0.53 0.97 21.11
C ASN A 81 1.84 1.67 20.68
N ALA A 82 1.80 2.47 19.62
CA ALA A 82 2.95 3.25 19.21
C ALA A 82 3.18 4.45 20.15
N GLN A 83 4.43 4.88 20.28
CA GLN A 83 4.81 5.97 21.18
C GLN A 83 4.53 7.34 20.56
N THR A 84 4.75 7.45 19.25
CA THR A 84 4.55 8.64 18.42
C THR A 84 4.18 8.19 17.00
N ILE A 85 3.74 9.13 16.17
CA ILE A 85 3.48 8.92 14.73
C ILE A 85 4.73 8.37 14.03
N GLU A 86 5.92 8.89 14.32
CA GLU A 86 7.19 8.42 13.72
C GLU A 86 7.57 7.02 14.22
N HIS A 87 7.13 6.64 15.42
CA HIS A 87 7.28 5.26 15.88
C HIS A 87 6.35 4.33 15.08
N ALA A 88 5.10 4.73 14.85
CA ALA A 88 4.14 3.97 14.04
C ALA A 88 4.65 3.78 12.60
N GLU A 89 5.18 4.84 11.98
CA GLU A 89 5.82 4.79 10.66
C GLU A 89 6.95 3.74 10.62
N ARG A 90 7.87 3.80 11.59
CA ARG A 90 9.01 2.88 11.65
C ARG A 90 8.55 1.44 11.81
N ILE A 91 7.53 1.19 12.63
CA ILE A 91 6.94 -0.15 12.78
C ILE A 91 6.35 -0.61 11.45
N ALA A 92 5.51 0.19 10.80
CA ALA A 92 4.89 -0.17 9.52
C ALA A 92 5.94 -0.50 8.44
N LYS A 93 6.95 0.37 8.26
CA LYS A 93 8.05 0.14 7.31
C LYS A 93 8.85 -1.11 7.65
N ALA A 94 9.15 -1.34 8.93
CA ALA A 94 9.91 -2.51 9.36
C ALA A 94 9.12 -3.83 9.18
N VAL A 95 7.80 -3.80 9.39
CA VAL A 95 6.93 -4.98 9.23
C VAL A 95 6.75 -5.31 7.76
N ILE A 96 6.24 -4.36 6.96
CA ILE A 96 5.94 -4.57 5.53
C ILE A 96 7.25 -4.77 4.72
N GLY A 97 8.32 -4.07 5.11
CA GLY A 97 9.63 -4.20 4.47
C GLY A 97 10.24 -5.60 4.56
N LYS A 98 9.84 -6.44 5.52
CA LYS A 98 10.26 -7.87 5.56
C LYS A 98 9.75 -8.65 4.35
N ALA A 99 8.51 -8.40 3.94
CA ALA A 99 7.89 -9.03 2.77
C ALA A 99 8.40 -8.40 1.46
N LEU A 100 8.64 -7.09 1.46
CA LEU A 100 8.96 -6.31 0.26
C LEU A 100 10.40 -5.77 0.26
N LYS A 101 11.39 -6.63 0.54
CA LYS A 101 12.81 -6.25 0.78
C LYS A 101 13.49 -5.37 -0.27
N LYS A 102 13.02 -5.39 -1.53
CA LYS A 102 13.60 -4.65 -2.66
C LYS A 102 12.66 -3.59 -3.24
N VAL A 103 11.58 -3.28 -2.53
CA VAL A 103 10.60 -2.29 -2.93
C VAL A 103 10.74 -1.07 -2.02
N PRO A 104 10.94 0.13 -2.56
CA PRO A 104 10.96 1.34 -1.74
C PRO A 104 9.56 1.58 -1.16
N LEU A 105 9.49 1.89 0.13
CA LEU A 105 8.23 2.20 0.83
C LEU A 105 8.22 3.67 1.24
N LYS A 106 7.18 4.39 0.82
CA LYS A 106 6.94 5.79 1.18
C LYS A 106 5.70 5.87 2.06
N VAL A 107 5.69 6.76 3.04
CA VAL A 107 4.45 7.05 3.78
C VAL A 107 3.53 7.85 2.87
N TYR A 108 2.30 7.36 2.71
CA TYR A 108 1.21 8.09 2.06
C TYR A 108 0.40 8.83 3.10
N GLU A 109 -0.03 8.13 4.15
CA GLU A 109 -0.89 8.67 5.19
C GLU A 109 -0.60 7.99 6.55
N ILE A 110 -0.74 8.74 7.65
CA ILE A 110 -0.83 8.20 9.00
C ILE A 110 -2.00 8.88 9.71
N ARG A 111 -2.92 8.08 10.25
CA ARG A 111 -4.06 8.55 11.05
C ARG A 111 -4.05 7.87 12.40
N GLU A 112 -4.32 8.63 13.46
CA GLU A 112 -4.55 8.08 14.81
C GLU A 112 -5.95 7.47 14.85
N LEU A 113 -6.05 6.24 15.35
CA LEU A 113 -7.32 5.56 15.57
C LEU A 113 -7.91 6.08 16.88
N THR A 114 -9.13 6.62 16.79
CA THR A 114 -9.93 6.90 18.00
C THR A 114 -10.75 5.66 18.34
N GLU A 115 -11.15 5.53 19.61
CA GLU A 115 -11.93 4.37 20.12
C GLU A 115 -13.27 4.16 19.37
N GLU A 116 -13.73 5.15 18.60
CA GLU A 116 -14.97 5.12 17.81
C GLU A 116 -14.81 4.41 16.44
N GLU A 117 -13.58 4.27 15.91
CA GLU A 117 -13.30 3.74 14.57
C GLU A 117 -13.06 2.21 14.52
N GLU A 118 -13.06 1.52 15.66
CA GLU A 118 -12.83 0.07 15.69
C GLU A 118 -14.03 -0.77 15.19
N GLY A 119 -15.22 -0.17 15.09
CA GLY A 119 -16.48 -0.86 14.74
C GLY A 119 -16.90 -0.82 13.27
N ASN A 120 -16.38 0.13 12.48
CA ASN A 120 -16.70 0.27 11.06
C ASN A 120 -15.43 0.08 10.24
N GLY A 121 -15.41 -0.92 9.35
CA GLY A 121 -14.28 -1.13 8.46
C GLY A 121 -13.90 0.16 7.75
N LEU A 122 -12.60 0.50 7.79
CA LEU A 122 -12.04 1.73 7.19
C LEU A 122 -12.51 1.89 5.75
N GLU A 123 -13.45 2.81 5.51
CA GLU A 123 -13.68 3.39 4.19
C GLU A 123 -12.56 4.40 3.96
N LEU A 124 -11.77 4.16 2.92
CA LEU A 124 -10.86 5.17 2.41
C LEU A 124 -11.72 6.06 1.51
N ASP A 125 -12.05 7.25 1.99
CA ASP A 125 -12.67 8.27 1.15
C ASP A 125 -11.71 8.60 0.00
N GLY A 126 -12.13 8.24 -1.22
CA GLY A 126 -11.45 8.54 -2.48
C GLY A 126 -11.90 9.87 -3.06
#